data_AF-A0A497YL84-F1
#
_entry.id   AF-A0A497YL84-F1
#
_cell.length_a   1.000
_cell.length_b   1.000
_cell.length_c   1.000
_cell.angle_alpha   90.00
_cell.angle_beta   90.00
_cell.angle_gamma   90.00
#
_symmetry.space_group_name_H-M   'P 1'
#
loop_
_entity.id
_entity.type
_entity.pdbx_description
1 polymer ?
#
loop_
_entity_poly.entity_id
_entity_poly.type
_entity_poly.pdbx_seq_one_letter_code
_entity_poly.pdbx_strand_id
1 'polypeptide(L)'
;MVTFRELEMYKNFDELAEDVIGLAKEILPDQLFYLSSMSEAQQIILKHSPNDTAIPIAEGLVLNLEDSLCSRIDFKNKQPLVYEDVKDGHALGAFEEKLEAANVRSYLGLPISFINGERFGTLCAVNDEKSQFDTKSITLLQRIVRMFTYYLDLERFAYRDSLTDLYNRHFLTRFFEGNSKAGGAVFFLDLDGFKKVNDLYGHDTGDVVLKEVASKLQQFTAVHPDALAIRLGGDEFLVCFTEPASAEELSGWANRLLDSLSDWEADYPLSASIGIAQYAAGGDCDLKELLQQADQALYQSKKAGKNRYTFY
;
A
#
# COMPACT_ATOMS: atom_id res chain seq x y z
N MET A 1 -4.26 0.54 -1.17
CA MET A 1 -3.18 1.46 -1.58
C MET A 1 -1.86 0.93 -1.06
N VAL A 2 -0.92 0.70 -1.98
CA VAL A 2 0.47 0.36 -1.63
C VAL A 2 1.08 1.57 -0.96
N THR A 3 1.54 1.40 0.27
CA THR A 3 2.14 2.49 1.05
C THR A 3 3.62 2.63 0.69
N PHE A 4 4.21 3.81 0.92
CA PHE A 4 5.67 3.98 0.78
C PHE A 4 6.45 2.96 1.62
N ARG A 5 5.97 2.67 2.85
CA ARG A 5 6.49 1.61 3.72
C ARG A 5 6.43 0.20 3.10
N GLU A 6 5.43 -0.08 2.26
CA GLU A 6 5.34 -1.36 1.54
C GLU A 6 6.39 -1.46 0.43
N LEU A 7 6.67 -0.36 -0.27
CA LEU A 7 7.70 -0.31 -1.31
C LEU A 7 9.11 -0.52 -0.76
N GLU A 8 9.41 0.01 0.44
CA GLU A 8 10.69 -0.24 1.12
C GLU A 8 10.93 -1.73 1.41
N MET A 9 9.89 -2.57 1.40
CA MET A 9 10.03 -4.01 1.59
C MET A 9 10.25 -4.79 0.30
N TYR A 10 9.99 -4.19 -0.85
CA TYR A 10 10.18 -4.83 -2.14
C TYR A 10 11.69 -4.91 -2.41
N LYS A 11 12.22 -6.13 -2.35
CA LYS A 11 13.66 -6.40 -2.21
C LYS A 11 14.54 -5.68 -3.24
N ASN A 12 14.04 -5.53 -4.46
CA ASN A 12 14.78 -4.98 -5.59
C ASN A 12 14.07 -3.75 -6.20
N PHE A 13 13.18 -3.09 -5.45
CA PHE A 13 12.42 -1.98 -6.00
C PHE A 13 13.33 -0.83 -6.46
N ASP A 14 14.31 -0.44 -5.65
CA ASP A 14 15.23 0.64 -5.99
C ASP A 14 16.05 0.33 -7.25
N GLU A 15 16.68 -0.85 -7.32
CA GLU A 15 17.46 -1.29 -8.48
C GLU A 15 16.59 -1.31 -9.75
N LEU A 16 15.37 -1.85 -9.68
CA LEU A 16 14.50 -1.90 -10.85
C LEU A 16 13.94 -0.52 -11.23
N ALA A 17 13.67 0.35 -10.27
CA ALA A 17 13.26 1.72 -10.55
C ALA A 17 14.38 2.51 -11.24
N GLU A 18 15.63 2.30 -10.83
CA GLU A 18 16.81 2.84 -11.49
C GLU A 18 16.96 2.30 -12.92
N ASP A 19 16.81 0.98 -13.13
CA ASP A 19 16.84 0.36 -14.45
C ASP A 19 15.76 0.90 -15.38
N VAL A 20 14.52 1.07 -14.88
CA VAL A 20 13.41 1.65 -15.65
C VAL A 20 13.74 3.07 -16.10
N ILE A 21 14.29 3.89 -15.21
CA ILE A 21 14.70 5.26 -15.51
C ILE A 21 15.87 5.29 -16.49
N GLY A 22 16.86 4.41 -16.30
CA GLY A 22 18.02 4.28 -17.19
C GLY A 22 17.60 3.90 -18.61
N LEU A 23 16.77 2.86 -18.76
CA LEU A 23 16.21 2.46 -20.06
C LEU A 23 15.37 3.59 -20.68
N ALA A 24 14.62 4.35 -19.87
CA ALA A 24 13.86 5.49 -20.36
C ALA A 24 14.77 6.60 -20.91
N LYS A 25 15.88 6.90 -20.22
CA LYS A 25 16.92 7.84 -20.68
C LYS A 25 17.61 7.36 -21.96
N GLU A 26 17.84 6.07 -22.14
CA GLU A 26 18.38 5.55 -23.41
C GLU A 26 17.44 5.82 -24.61
N ILE A 27 16.13 5.86 -24.37
CA ILE A 27 15.12 6.11 -25.40
C ILE A 27 14.97 7.59 -25.68
N LEU A 28 14.91 8.42 -24.64
CA LEU A 28 14.79 9.88 -24.73
C LEU A 28 15.89 10.56 -23.88
N PRO A 29 17.12 10.70 -24.40
CA PRO A 29 18.29 11.11 -23.61
C PRO A 29 18.22 12.54 -23.09
N ASP A 30 17.53 13.43 -23.80
CA ASP A 30 17.47 14.85 -23.43
C ASP A 30 16.41 15.13 -22.34
N GLN A 31 15.60 14.13 -21.96
CA GLN A 31 14.54 14.31 -20.97
C GLN A 31 15.05 14.05 -19.55
N LEU A 32 14.46 14.76 -18.58
CA LEU A 32 14.50 14.40 -17.17
C LEU A 32 13.38 13.40 -16.91
N PHE A 33 13.72 12.19 -16.46
CA PHE A 33 12.74 11.18 -16.09
C PHE A 33 12.55 11.12 -14.58
N TYR A 34 11.31 10.86 -14.15
CA TYR A 34 11.03 10.51 -12.76
C TYR A 34 9.92 9.47 -12.66
N LEU A 35 10.07 8.60 -11.67
CA LEU A 35 9.07 7.65 -11.23
C LEU A 35 8.39 8.22 -9.99
N SER A 36 7.06 8.17 -9.95
CA SER A 36 6.30 8.64 -8.80
C SER A 36 5.22 7.65 -8.39
N SER A 37 4.91 7.55 -7.09
CA SER A 37 3.65 6.97 -6.61
C SER A 37 2.59 8.05 -6.46
N MET A 38 1.32 7.63 -6.42
CA MET A 38 0.17 8.52 -6.29
C MET A 38 -0.85 7.98 -5.30
N SER A 39 -1.35 8.86 -4.44
CA SER A 39 -2.56 8.67 -3.64
C SER A 39 -3.75 9.40 -4.27
N GLU A 40 -4.85 9.58 -3.52
CA GLU A 40 -5.98 10.39 -4.02
C GLU A 40 -5.66 11.88 -4.09
N ALA A 41 -4.78 12.37 -3.21
CA ALA A 41 -4.50 13.81 -3.06
C ALA A 41 -3.06 14.19 -3.40
N GLN A 42 -2.12 13.26 -3.31
CA GLN A 42 -0.68 13.56 -3.39
C GLN A 42 0.03 12.64 -4.38
N GLN A 43 1.10 13.18 -4.95
CA GLN A 43 2.10 12.47 -5.73
C GLN A 43 3.43 12.56 -4.98
N ILE A 44 4.16 11.46 -4.93
CA ILE A 44 5.48 11.40 -4.29
C ILE A 44 6.49 10.93 -5.33
N ILE A 45 7.56 11.69 -5.54
CA ILE A 45 8.66 11.29 -6.41
C ILE A 45 9.46 10.20 -5.70
N LEU A 46 9.54 9.02 -6.32
CA LEU A 46 10.25 7.87 -5.78
C LEU A 46 11.70 7.85 -6.25
N LYS A 47 11.91 8.05 -7.55
CA LYS A 47 13.23 8.04 -8.21
C LYS A 47 13.25 9.02 -9.38
N HIS A 48 14.41 9.52 -9.74
CA HIS A 48 14.59 10.35 -10.93
C HIS A 48 15.94 10.10 -11.62
N SER A 49 16.02 10.43 -12.91
CA SER A 49 17.30 10.42 -13.63
C SER A 49 18.20 11.55 -13.14
N PRO A 50 19.53 11.50 -13.40
CA PRO A 50 20.41 12.63 -13.16
C PRO A 50 19.84 13.94 -13.71
N ASN A 51 19.98 15.01 -12.93
CA ASN A 51 19.35 16.29 -13.24
C ASN A 51 20.23 17.12 -14.18
N ASP A 52 19.94 17.03 -15.47
CA ASP A 52 20.60 17.82 -16.52
C ASP A 52 19.83 19.10 -16.87
N THR A 53 18.69 19.35 -16.22
CA THR A 53 17.76 20.46 -16.51
C THR A 53 17.66 21.42 -15.33
N ALA A 54 17.10 22.62 -15.55
CA ALA A 54 16.82 23.54 -14.44
C ALA A 54 15.51 23.23 -13.68
N ILE A 55 14.94 22.04 -13.86
CA ILE A 55 13.69 21.61 -13.21
C ILE A 55 14.00 21.09 -11.78
N PRO A 56 13.34 21.61 -10.73
CA PRO A 56 13.63 21.24 -9.35
C PRO A 56 12.91 19.95 -8.91
N ILE A 57 13.42 18.79 -9.35
CA ILE A 57 12.94 17.46 -8.91
C ILE A 57 13.95 16.81 -7.96
N ALA A 58 13.44 16.18 -6.90
CA ALA A 58 14.22 15.39 -5.95
C ALA A 58 13.41 14.17 -5.48
N GLU A 59 14.10 13.09 -5.10
CA GLU A 59 13.48 11.94 -4.43
C GLU A 59 12.81 12.39 -3.13
N GLY A 60 11.61 11.87 -2.86
CA GLY A 60 10.79 12.23 -1.71
C GLY A 60 10.00 13.55 -1.85
N LEU A 61 10.15 14.28 -2.96
CA LEU A 61 9.35 15.48 -3.22
C LEU A 61 7.86 15.10 -3.29
N VAL A 62 7.05 15.75 -2.45
CA VAL A 62 5.59 15.58 -2.42
C VAL A 62 4.92 16.73 -3.15
N LEU A 63 4.05 16.40 -4.11
CA LEU A 63 3.26 17.34 -4.89
C LEU A 63 1.78 17.10 -4.62
N ASN A 64 0.99 18.17 -4.53
CA ASN A 64 -0.47 18.04 -4.55
C ASN A 64 -0.90 17.62 -5.96
N LEU A 65 -1.81 16.64 -6.07
CA LEU A 65 -2.24 16.15 -7.38
C LEU A 65 -2.98 17.20 -8.20
N GLU A 66 -3.73 18.07 -7.53
CA GLU A 66 -4.39 19.24 -8.15
C GLU A 66 -3.40 20.17 -8.86
N ASP A 67 -2.11 20.07 -8.51
CA ASP A 67 -1.03 20.92 -9.02
C ASP A 67 -0.14 20.19 -10.04
N SER A 68 -0.35 18.89 -10.23
CA SER A 68 0.44 18.03 -11.11
C SER A 68 -0.34 17.65 -12.36
N LEU A 69 0.34 17.67 -13.52
CA LEU A 69 -0.20 17.13 -14.78
C LEU A 69 -0.57 15.66 -14.68
N CYS A 70 -0.01 14.93 -13.72
CA CYS A 70 -0.33 13.53 -13.47
C CYS A 70 -1.80 13.31 -13.11
N SER A 71 -2.49 14.31 -12.55
CA SER A 71 -3.94 14.26 -12.29
C SER A 71 -4.80 14.13 -13.55
N ARG A 72 -4.27 14.53 -14.71
CA ARG A 72 -4.96 14.49 -16.00
C ARG A 72 -4.69 13.21 -16.81
N ILE A 73 -3.81 12.33 -16.32
CA ILE A 73 -3.50 11.08 -17.03
C ILE A 73 -4.71 10.14 -16.96
N ASP A 74 -5.04 9.51 -18.09
CA ASP A 74 -6.08 8.51 -18.17
C ASP A 74 -5.55 7.12 -17.77
N PHE A 75 -5.59 6.86 -16.47
CA PHE A 75 -5.27 5.55 -15.88
C PHE A 75 -6.21 4.43 -16.33
N LYS A 76 -7.48 4.75 -16.62
CA LYS A 76 -8.50 3.74 -16.97
C LYS A 76 -8.22 3.12 -18.33
N ASN A 77 -7.92 3.96 -19.32
CA ASN A 77 -7.61 3.51 -20.67
C ASN A 77 -6.09 3.34 -20.91
N LYS A 78 -5.28 3.53 -19.87
CA LYS A 78 -3.82 3.45 -19.89
C LYS A 78 -3.20 4.32 -20.99
N GLN A 79 -3.80 5.48 -21.24
CA GLN A 79 -3.34 6.40 -22.29
C GLN A 79 -2.27 7.34 -21.75
N PRO A 80 -1.15 7.53 -22.48
CA PRO A 80 -0.14 8.50 -22.11
C PRO A 80 -0.68 9.92 -22.31
N LEU A 81 -0.29 10.83 -21.42
CA LEU A 81 -0.55 12.26 -21.55
C LEU A 81 0.68 12.92 -22.15
N VAL A 82 0.52 13.67 -23.24
CA VAL A 82 1.63 14.25 -24.00
C VAL A 82 1.39 15.75 -24.21
N TYR A 83 2.38 16.55 -23.84
CA TYR A 83 2.50 17.96 -24.21
C TYR A 83 3.91 18.19 -24.75
N GLU A 84 4.04 18.30 -26.07
CA GLU A 84 5.32 18.67 -26.71
C GLU A 84 5.75 20.08 -26.34
N ASP A 85 4.74 20.92 -26.08
CA ASP A 85 4.85 22.27 -25.58
C ASP A 85 3.66 22.57 -24.65
N VAL A 86 3.92 22.83 -23.37
CA VAL A 86 2.87 23.17 -22.39
C VAL A 86 2.24 24.55 -22.60
N LYS A 87 2.80 25.43 -23.43
CA LYS A 87 2.14 26.71 -23.79
C LYS A 87 1.17 26.55 -24.96
N ASP A 88 1.35 25.51 -25.77
CA ASP A 88 0.45 25.21 -26.89
C ASP A 88 -0.80 24.42 -26.44
N GLY A 89 -0.81 23.96 -25.18
CA GLY A 89 -1.92 23.20 -24.59
C GLY A 89 -3.13 24.09 -24.29
N HIS A 90 -4.09 24.15 -25.19
CA HIS A 90 -5.39 24.81 -25.03
C HIS A 90 -6.27 24.17 -23.94
N ALA A 91 -5.84 24.11 -22.67
CA ALA A 91 -6.62 23.73 -21.48
C ALA A 91 -5.80 23.73 -20.17
N LEU A 92 -4.59 24.29 -20.12
CA LEU A 92 -3.75 24.14 -18.93
C LEU A 92 -4.17 25.07 -17.79
N GLY A 93 -4.67 26.28 -18.07
CA GLY A 93 -5.32 27.11 -17.06
C GLY A 93 -4.43 27.32 -15.83
N ALA A 94 -4.91 26.98 -14.63
CA ALA A 94 -4.14 27.13 -13.39
C ALA A 94 -2.83 26.32 -13.31
N PHE A 95 -2.62 25.34 -14.20
CA PHE A 95 -1.37 24.59 -14.27
C PHE A 95 -0.24 25.37 -14.97
N GLU A 96 -0.56 26.35 -15.84
CA GLU A 96 0.45 27.09 -16.62
C GLU A 96 1.44 27.82 -15.72
N GLU A 97 0.95 28.59 -14.74
CA GLU A 97 1.81 29.33 -13.81
C GLU A 97 2.72 28.40 -12.99
N LYS A 98 2.23 27.22 -12.59
CA LYS A 98 3.00 26.24 -11.81
C LYS A 98 4.06 25.55 -12.64
N LEU A 99 3.73 25.18 -13.88
CA LEU A 99 4.68 24.59 -14.81
C LEU A 99 5.76 25.59 -15.21
N GLU A 100 5.40 26.85 -15.45
CA GLU A 100 6.37 27.92 -15.69
C GLU A 100 7.28 28.15 -14.48
N ALA A 101 6.73 28.18 -13.26
CA ALA A 101 7.52 28.30 -12.03
C ALA A 101 8.48 27.11 -11.81
N ALA A 102 8.09 25.91 -12.24
CA ALA A 102 8.93 24.71 -12.21
C ALA A 102 9.87 24.59 -13.44
N ASN A 103 9.85 25.56 -14.35
CA ASN A 103 10.60 25.56 -15.60
C ASN A 103 10.32 24.35 -16.51
N VAL A 104 9.08 23.84 -16.50
CA VAL A 104 8.66 22.72 -17.35
C VAL A 104 8.07 23.25 -18.65
N ARG A 105 8.61 22.82 -19.79
CA ARG A 105 8.21 23.24 -21.13
C ARG A 105 7.59 22.13 -21.96
N SER A 106 8.00 20.88 -21.74
CA SER A 106 7.38 19.69 -22.33
C SER A 106 7.14 18.61 -21.27
N TYR A 107 6.16 17.74 -21.51
CA TYR A 107 5.73 16.72 -20.56
C TYR A 107 5.22 15.46 -21.29
N LEU A 108 5.66 14.30 -20.82
CA LEU A 108 5.11 13.00 -21.15
C LEU A 108 4.82 12.26 -19.84
N GLY A 109 3.56 11.87 -19.61
CA GLY A 109 3.15 11.10 -18.44
C GLY A 109 2.61 9.73 -18.85
N LEU A 110 3.23 8.65 -18.37
CA LEU A 110 2.81 7.28 -18.61
C LEU A 110 2.18 6.69 -17.35
N PRO A 111 0.91 6.23 -17.39
CA PRO A 111 0.25 5.67 -16.22
C PRO A 111 0.83 4.30 -15.84
N ILE A 112 1.06 4.10 -14.55
CA ILE A 112 1.41 2.82 -13.93
C ILE A 112 0.24 2.41 -13.04
N SER A 113 -0.33 1.24 -13.30
CA SER A 113 -1.50 0.70 -12.57
C SER A 113 -1.35 -0.78 -12.38
N PHE A 114 -1.64 -1.26 -11.18
CA PHE A 114 -1.68 -2.68 -10.86
C PHE A 114 -2.68 -3.44 -11.75
N ILE A 115 -2.54 -4.76 -11.84
CA ILE A 115 -3.46 -5.61 -12.63
C ILE A 115 -4.90 -5.49 -12.14
N ASN A 116 -5.13 -5.27 -10.85
CA ASN A 116 -6.46 -5.07 -10.26
C ASN A 116 -7.11 -3.71 -10.64
N GLY A 117 -6.41 -2.84 -11.38
CA GLY A 117 -6.87 -1.53 -11.81
C GLY A 117 -6.59 -0.39 -10.82
N GLU A 118 -6.01 -0.69 -9.66
CA GLU A 118 -5.56 0.32 -8.69
C GLU A 118 -4.42 1.15 -9.28
N ARG A 119 -4.48 2.47 -9.06
CA ARG A 119 -3.43 3.40 -9.52
C ARG A 119 -2.20 3.21 -8.64
N PHE A 120 -1.06 2.99 -9.27
CA PHE A 120 0.22 3.03 -8.57
C PHE A 120 0.83 4.43 -8.64
N GLY A 121 0.95 4.96 -9.86
CA GLY A 121 1.62 6.23 -10.10
C GLY A 121 2.03 6.40 -11.56
N THR A 122 3.16 7.05 -11.82
CA THR A 122 3.55 7.43 -13.19
C THR A 122 5.03 7.29 -13.44
N LEU A 123 5.39 7.02 -14.71
CA LEU A 123 6.69 7.35 -15.25
C LEU A 123 6.51 8.62 -16.07
N CYS A 124 7.19 9.69 -15.69
CA CYS A 124 7.11 10.97 -16.36
C CYS A 124 8.44 11.35 -17.00
N ALA A 125 8.37 11.98 -18.18
CA ALA A 125 9.47 12.68 -18.82
C ALA A 125 9.12 14.16 -18.87
N VAL A 126 10.06 15.02 -18.46
CA VAL A 126 9.92 16.48 -18.51
C VAL A 126 11.18 17.12 -19.06
N ASN A 127 11.05 18.32 -19.62
CA ASN A 127 12.15 19.12 -20.15
C ASN A 127 11.82 20.61 -20.02
N ASP A 128 12.84 21.46 -19.85
CA ASP A 128 12.74 22.92 -19.87
C ASP A 128 12.71 23.51 -21.29
N GLU A 129 12.89 22.65 -22.31
CA GLU A 129 12.66 22.96 -23.71
C GLU A 129 11.47 22.19 -24.32
N LYS A 130 11.05 22.60 -25.52
CA LYS A 130 10.02 21.86 -26.28
C LYS A 130 10.61 20.51 -26.70
N SER A 131 9.81 19.46 -26.61
CA SER A 131 10.26 18.11 -26.97
C SER A 131 9.26 17.44 -27.89
N GLN A 132 9.75 16.76 -28.92
CA GLN A 132 8.90 15.90 -29.74
C GLN A 132 8.90 14.48 -29.18
N PHE A 133 7.71 13.87 -29.09
CA PHE A 133 7.57 12.51 -28.59
C PHE A 133 7.03 11.63 -29.71
N ASP A 134 7.93 10.96 -30.43
CA ASP A 134 7.50 10.05 -31.50
C ASP A 134 6.78 8.81 -30.94
N THR A 135 5.88 8.26 -31.75
CA THR A 135 5.05 7.12 -31.34
C THR A 135 5.86 5.87 -30.99
N LYS A 136 7.03 5.66 -31.61
CA LYS A 136 7.86 4.49 -31.34
C LYS A 136 8.50 4.59 -29.95
N SER A 137 9.01 5.76 -29.59
CA SER A 137 9.56 6.03 -28.25
C SER A 137 8.50 5.88 -27.16
N ILE A 138 7.32 6.47 -27.34
CA ILE A 138 6.19 6.31 -26.41
C ILE A 138 5.81 4.82 -26.27
N THR A 139 5.71 4.10 -27.39
CA THR A 139 5.35 2.67 -27.37
C THR A 139 6.39 1.84 -26.62
N LEU A 140 7.67 2.14 -26.75
CA LEU A 140 8.74 1.44 -26.05
C LEU A 140 8.72 1.73 -24.55
N LEU A 141 8.51 2.99 -24.16
CA LEU A 141 8.34 3.39 -22.76
C LEU A 141 7.11 2.72 -22.12
N GLN A 142 5.99 2.62 -22.84
CA GLN A 142 4.81 1.87 -22.37
C GLN A 142 5.11 0.39 -22.14
N ARG A 143 6.00 -0.24 -22.94
CA ARG A 143 6.42 -1.63 -22.71
C ARG A 143 7.27 -1.77 -21.46
N ILE A 144 8.18 -0.83 -21.21
CA ILE A 144 8.98 -0.77 -19.97
C ILE A 144 8.04 -0.62 -18.77
N VAL A 145 7.12 0.34 -18.81
CA VAL A 145 6.10 0.54 -17.76
C VAL A 145 5.29 -0.72 -17.50
N ARG A 146 4.90 -1.45 -18.56
CA ARG A 146 4.16 -2.71 -18.43
C ARG A 146 5.00 -3.81 -17.76
N MET A 147 6.29 -3.93 -18.09
CA MET A 147 7.19 -4.88 -17.43
C MET A 147 7.40 -4.52 -15.96
N PHE A 148 7.59 -3.24 -15.67
CA PHE A 148 7.69 -2.74 -14.30
C PHE A 148 6.41 -3.03 -13.49
N THR A 149 5.24 -2.80 -14.09
CA THR A 149 3.95 -3.14 -13.47
C THR A 149 3.87 -4.63 -13.09
N TYR A 150 4.32 -5.54 -13.96
CA TYR A 150 4.33 -6.97 -13.63
C TYR A 150 5.22 -7.30 -12.44
N TYR A 151 6.37 -6.64 -12.31
CA TYR A 151 7.20 -6.77 -11.12
C TYR A 151 6.47 -6.29 -9.86
N LEU A 152 5.85 -5.11 -9.90
CA LEU A 152 5.11 -4.56 -8.76
C LEU A 152 3.96 -5.49 -8.34
N ASP A 153 3.21 -6.06 -9.28
CA ASP A 153 2.15 -7.02 -8.96
C ASP A 153 2.72 -8.32 -8.36
N LEU A 154 3.86 -8.82 -8.84
CA LEU A 154 4.50 -10.01 -8.28
C LEU A 154 4.94 -9.81 -6.82
N GLU A 155 5.56 -8.67 -6.52
CA GLU A 155 5.93 -8.30 -5.15
C GLU A 155 4.68 -8.12 -4.28
N ARG A 156 3.65 -7.43 -4.77
CA ARG A 156 2.37 -7.26 -4.08
C ARG A 156 1.73 -8.61 -3.74
N PHE A 157 1.72 -9.56 -4.67
CA PHE A 157 1.21 -10.92 -4.41
C PHE A 157 2.09 -11.72 -3.44
N ALA A 158 3.38 -11.45 -3.38
CA ALA A 158 4.27 -12.08 -2.41
C ALA A 158 4.00 -11.60 -0.97
N TYR A 159 3.49 -10.37 -0.80
CA TYR A 159 3.29 -9.74 0.51
C TYR A 159 1.83 -9.59 0.96
N ARG A 160 0.86 -9.82 0.07
CA ARG A 160 -0.57 -9.74 0.39
C ARG A 160 -1.28 -11.09 0.30
N ASP A 161 -2.35 -11.25 1.06
CA ASP A 161 -3.28 -12.37 0.94
C ASP A 161 -4.18 -12.18 -0.28
N SER A 162 -4.24 -13.19 -1.15
CA SER A 162 -4.97 -13.11 -2.42
C SER A 162 -6.50 -12.95 -2.29
N LEU A 163 -7.09 -13.33 -1.15
CA LEU A 163 -8.54 -13.25 -0.96
C LEU A 163 -8.94 -11.93 -0.29
N THR A 164 -8.19 -11.51 0.73
CA THR A 164 -8.55 -10.37 1.57
C THR A 164 -7.78 -9.09 1.29
N ASP A 165 -6.71 -9.16 0.49
CA ASP A 165 -5.75 -8.08 0.22
C ASP A 165 -5.06 -7.49 1.47
N LEU A 166 -5.24 -8.11 2.64
CA LEU A 166 -4.43 -7.81 3.83
C LEU A 166 -2.99 -8.25 3.60
N TYR A 167 -2.07 -7.74 4.42
CA TYR A 167 -0.72 -8.28 4.43
C TYR A 167 -0.74 -9.75 4.85
N ASN A 168 0.22 -10.52 4.38
CA ASN A 168 0.33 -11.94 4.71
C ASN A 168 1.45 -12.19 5.73
N ARG A 169 1.62 -13.45 6.12
CA ARG A 169 2.69 -13.89 7.04
C ARG A 169 4.09 -13.48 6.58
N HIS A 170 4.36 -13.47 5.28
CA HIS A 170 5.68 -13.11 4.75
C HIS A 170 6.01 -11.64 5.00
N PHE A 171 5.03 -10.76 4.77
CA PHE A 171 5.16 -9.34 5.09
C PHE A 171 5.40 -9.12 6.59
N LEU A 172 4.63 -9.79 7.45
CA LEU A 172 4.79 -9.69 8.90
C LEU A 172 6.22 -10.01 9.36
N THR A 173 6.82 -11.09 8.84
CA THR A 173 8.19 -11.47 9.20
C THR A 173 9.18 -10.37 8.84
N ARG A 174 9.10 -9.83 7.62
CA ARG A 174 9.98 -8.75 7.15
C ARG A 174 9.77 -7.45 7.92
N PHE A 175 8.51 -7.07 8.12
CA PHE A 175 8.15 -5.86 8.85
C PHE A 175 8.68 -5.90 10.29
N PHE A 176 8.54 -7.03 10.96
CA PHE A 176 8.98 -7.17 12.35
C PHE A 176 10.51 -7.18 12.50
N GLU A 177 11.26 -7.72 11.53
CA GLU A 177 12.74 -7.62 11.51
C GLU A 177 13.21 -6.16 11.64
N GLY A 178 12.54 -5.22 10.95
CA GLY A 178 12.84 -3.78 11.00
C GLY A 178 12.27 -3.04 12.22
N ASN A 179 11.21 -3.56 12.85
CA ASN A 179 10.45 -2.85 13.89
C ASN A 179 10.46 -3.52 15.28
N SER A 180 11.20 -4.61 15.44
CA SER A 180 11.28 -5.39 16.69
C SER A 180 11.62 -4.57 17.94
N LYS A 181 12.34 -3.46 17.77
CA LYS A 181 12.80 -2.58 18.87
C LYS A 181 11.90 -1.38 19.13
N ALA A 182 10.88 -1.12 18.32
CA ALA A 182 9.99 0.03 18.49
C ALA A 182 9.12 -0.09 19.76
N GLY A 183 8.87 -1.32 20.22
CA GLY A 183 7.84 -1.62 21.20
C GLY A 183 6.44 -1.57 20.58
N GLY A 184 5.45 -2.16 21.25
CA GLY A 184 4.09 -2.18 20.76
C GLY A 184 3.28 -3.36 21.25
N ALA A 185 2.32 -3.79 20.43
CA ALA A 185 1.42 -4.90 20.76
C ALA A 185 0.99 -5.68 19.52
N VAL A 186 0.65 -6.96 19.71
CA VAL A 186 0.01 -7.79 18.69
C VAL A 186 -1.33 -8.26 19.22
N PHE A 187 -2.37 -8.02 18.45
CA PHE A 187 -3.66 -8.64 18.60
C PHE A 187 -3.70 -9.85 17.67
N PHE A 188 -3.90 -11.03 18.22
CA PHE A 188 -4.15 -12.26 17.47
C PHE A 188 -5.64 -12.56 17.51
N LEU A 189 -6.29 -12.50 16.35
CA LEU A 189 -7.72 -12.66 16.18
C LEU A 189 -8.05 -13.99 15.49
N ASP A 190 -9.15 -14.62 15.91
CA ASP A 190 -9.75 -15.77 15.26
C ASP A 190 -11.27 -15.65 15.27
N LEU A 191 -11.90 -16.01 14.14
CA LEU A 191 -13.35 -15.89 13.98
C LEU A 191 -14.08 -17.06 14.64
N ASP A 192 -14.82 -16.75 15.69
CA ASP A 192 -15.63 -17.71 16.41
C ASP A 192 -16.82 -18.17 15.59
N GLY A 193 -16.82 -19.43 15.18
CA GLY A 193 -17.95 -20.03 14.48
C GLY A 193 -17.85 -19.96 12.95
N PHE A 194 -16.74 -19.48 12.39
CA PHE A 194 -16.54 -19.38 10.94
C PHE A 194 -16.75 -20.70 10.20
N LYS A 195 -16.28 -21.82 10.75
CA LYS A 195 -16.56 -23.14 10.18
C LYS A 195 -18.07 -23.41 10.03
N LYS A 196 -18.90 -23.00 11.00
CA LYS A 196 -20.36 -23.16 10.89
C LYS A 196 -20.91 -22.32 9.76
N VAL A 197 -20.40 -21.10 9.54
CA VAL A 197 -20.80 -20.28 8.40
C VAL A 197 -20.52 -21.00 7.09
N ASN A 198 -19.32 -21.57 6.91
CA ASN A 198 -19.00 -22.38 5.74
C ASN A 198 -19.91 -23.60 5.59
N ASP A 199 -20.16 -24.32 6.68
CA ASP A 199 -20.97 -25.54 6.66
C ASP A 199 -22.45 -25.24 6.35
N LEU A 200 -23.00 -24.10 6.79
CA LEU A 200 -24.39 -23.71 6.56
C LEU A 200 -24.63 -22.98 5.23
N TYR A 201 -23.70 -22.10 4.83
CA TYR A 201 -23.90 -21.16 3.72
C TYR A 201 -22.93 -21.36 2.54
N GLY A 202 -22.03 -22.35 2.64
CA GLY A 202 -21.03 -22.64 1.62
C GLY A 202 -19.78 -21.76 1.70
N HIS A 203 -18.72 -22.22 1.05
CA HIS A 203 -17.41 -21.56 1.06
C HIS A 203 -17.41 -20.18 0.40
N ASP A 204 -18.22 -19.97 -0.64
CA ASP A 204 -18.33 -18.65 -1.29
C ASP A 204 -18.81 -17.58 -0.30
N THR A 205 -19.73 -17.95 0.60
CA THR A 205 -20.20 -17.07 1.68
C THR A 205 -19.10 -16.84 2.72
N GLY A 206 -18.33 -17.88 3.07
CA GLY A 206 -17.17 -17.73 3.95
C GLY A 206 -16.12 -16.77 3.38
N ASP A 207 -15.88 -16.83 2.07
CA ASP A 207 -14.97 -15.93 1.38
C ASP A 207 -15.45 -14.47 1.42
N VAL A 208 -16.76 -14.23 1.31
CA VAL A 208 -17.37 -12.91 1.50
C VAL A 208 -17.16 -12.42 2.94
N VAL A 209 -17.40 -13.27 3.92
CA VAL A 209 -17.17 -12.94 5.35
C VAL A 209 -15.72 -12.57 5.61
N LEU A 210 -14.76 -13.32 5.07
CA LEU A 210 -13.33 -13.03 5.24
C LEU A 210 -12.94 -11.68 4.62
N LYS A 211 -13.52 -11.33 3.47
CA LYS A 211 -13.33 -10.01 2.83
C LYS A 211 -13.94 -8.88 3.68
N GLU A 212 -15.09 -9.11 4.30
CA GLU A 212 -15.71 -8.13 5.18
C GLU A 212 -14.89 -7.89 6.45
N VAL A 213 -14.38 -8.96 7.08
CA VAL A 213 -13.43 -8.87 8.21
C VAL A 213 -12.23 -8.02 7.81
N ALA A 214 -11.66 -8.30 6.64
CA ALA A 214 -10.51 -7.56 6.15
C ALA A 214 -10.80 -6.07 5.93
N SER A 215 -11.97 -5.75 5.36
CA SER A 215 -12.42 -4.37 5.23
C SER A 215 -12.54 -3.67 6.59
N LYS A 216 -13.15 -4.34 7.58
CA LYS A 216 -13.27 -3.80 8.95
C LYS A 216 -11.92 -3.57 9.61
N LEU A 217 -10.98 -4.51 9.45
CA LEU A 217 -9.61 -4.37 9.96
C LEU A 217 -8.86 -3.23 9.24
N GLN A 218 -9.01 -3.08 7.93
CA GLN A 218 -8.42 -1.97 7.18
C GLN A 218 -8.95 -0.61 7.67
N GLN A 219 -10.27 -0.49 7.84
CA GLN A 219 -10.90 0.72 8.39
C GLN A 219 -10.39 1.04 9.80
N PHE A 220 -10.24 0.01 10.64
CA PHE A 220 -9.65 0.17 11.96
C PHE A 220 -8.20 0.69 11.86
N THR A 221 -7.35 0.07 11.03
CA THR A 221 -5.94 0.51 10.89
C THR A 221 -5.80 1.87 10.22
N ALA A 222 -6.78 2.31 9.41
CA ALA A 222 -6.71 3.63 8.75
C ALA A 222 -6.71 4.81 9.75
N VAL A 223 -7.29 4.61 10.95
CA VAL A 223 -7.26 5.61 12.03
C VAL A 223 -6.13 5.38 13.06
N HIS A 224 -5.31 4.34 12.84
CA HIS A 224 -4.17 3.94 13.68
C HIS A 224 -2.90 3.82 12.80
N PRO A 225 -2.16 4.92 12.56
CA PRO A 225 -1.06 4.97 11.58
C PRO A 225 0.15 4.08 11.92
N ASP A 226 0.23 3.61 13.17
CA ASP A 226 1.21 2.64 13.68
C ASP A 226 0.71 1.18 13.60
N ALA A 227 -0.53 0.96 13.14
CA ALA A 227 -1.16 -0.35 13.08
C ALA A 227 -1.19 -0.95 11.67
N LEU A 228 -1.02 -2.27 11.59
CA LEU A 228 -1.12 -3.03 10.35
C LEU A 228 -1.99 -4.27 10.55
N ALA A 229 -2.82 -4.57 9.57
CA ALA A 229 -3.68 -5.76 9.56
C ALA A 229 -3.06 -6.86 8.68
N ILE A 230 -2.98 -8.07 9.20
CA ILE A 230 -2.37 -9.23 8.56
C ILE A 230 -3.36 -10.40 8.58
N ARG A 231 -3.43 -11.19 7.52
CA ARG A 231 -4.07 -12.51 7.53
C ARG A 231 -3.00 -13.60 7.55
N LEU A 232 -3.09 -14.51 8.50
CA LEU A 232 -2.15 -15.64 8.62
C LEU A 232 -2.59 -16.84 7.77
N GLY A 233 -3.89 -16.99 7.54
CA GLY A 233 -4.52 -18.08 6.81
C GLY A 233 -5.84 -18.46 7.46
N GLY A 234 -6.72 -19.17 6.74
CA GLY A 234 -8.03 -19.57 7.28
C GLY A 234 -8.82 -18.37 7.80
N ASP A 235 -9.22 -18.43 9.06
CA ASP A 235 -9.94 -17.41 9.84
C ASP A 235 -9.07 -16.68 10.87
N GLU A 236 -7.74 -16.77 10.74
CA GLU A 236 -6.77 -16.15 11.64
C GLU A 236 -6.24 -14.82 11.08
N PHE A 237 -6.34 -13.77 11.90
CA PHE A 237 -5.91 -12.42 11.57
C PHE A 237 -5.02 -11.86 12.69
N LEU A 238 -4.17 -10.90 12.36
CA LEU A 238 -3.44 -10.09 13.33
C LEU A 238 -3.69 -8.61 13.10
N VAL A 239 -3.62 -7.85 14.19
CA VAL A 239 -3.33 -6.41 14.14
C VAL A 239 -2.05 -6.16 14.92
N CYS A 240 -1.04 -5.61 14.26
CA CYS A 240 0.25 -5.30 14.87
C CYS A 240 0.41 -3.79 15.02
N PHE A 241 0.70 -3.34 16.23
CA PHE A 241 0.98 -1.94 16.58
C PHE A 241 2.48 -1.78 16.82
N THR A 242 3.09 -0.75 16.23
CA THR A 242 4.52 -0.44 16.38
C THR A 242 4.82 0.73 17.28
N GLU A 243 3.84 1.20 18.05
CA GLU A 243 4.06 2.16 19.12
C GLU A 243 3.59 1.58 20.46
N PRO A 244 4.32 1.83 21.57
CA PRO A 244 3.86 1.43 22.89
C PRO A 244 2.52 2.08 23.24
N ALA A 245 1.59 1.27 23.72
CA ALA A 245 0.29 1.71 24.23
C ALA A 245 0.02 1.10 25.61
N SER A 246 -0.76 1.81 26.43
CA SER A 246 -1.19 1.30 27.73
C SER A 246 -2.18 0.15 27.59
N ALA A 247 -2.27 -0.73 28.60
CA ALA A 247 -3.25 -1.81 28.63
C ALA A 247 -4.70 -1.31 28.55
N GLU A 248 -4.98 -0.10 29.03
CA GLU A 248 -6.30 0.55 28.94
C GLU A 248 -6.62 0.97 27.50
N GLU A 249 -5.66 1.58 26.78
CA GLU A 249 -5.82 1.91 25.36
C GLU A 249 -6.03 0.65 24.51
N LEU A 250 -5.18 -0.37 24.70
CA LEU A 250 -5.29 -1.65 24.01
C LEU A 250 -6.63 -2.34 24.30
N SER A 251 -7.11 -2.27 25.54
CA SER A 251 -8.44 -2.78 25.92
C SER A 251 -9.55 -2.04 25.17
N GLY A 252 -9.48 -0.71 25.09
CA GLY A 252 -10.44 0.09 24.33
C GLY A 252 -10.45 -0.29 22.84
N TRP A 253 -9.27 -0.50 22.25
CA TRP A 253 -9.11 -0.90 20.85
C TRP A 253 -9.63 -2.31 20.58
N ALA A 254 -9.34 -3.26 21.47
CA ALA A 254 -9.83 -4.63 21.37
C ALA A 254 -11.35 -4.70 21.46
N ASN A 255 -11.98 -3.95 22.38
CA ASN A 255 -13.44 -3.86 22.47
C ASN A 255 -14.05 -3.30 21.19
N ARG A 256 -13.51 -2.20 20.64
CA ARG A 256 -14.01 -1.65 19.36
C ARG A 256 -13.92 -2.65 18.21
N LEU A 257 -12.85 -3.43 18.15
CA LEU A 257 -12.70 -4.50 17.15
C LEU A 257 -13.72 -5.62 17.36
N LEU A 258 -13.93 -6.07 18.60
CA LEU A 258 -14.94 -7.09 18.92
C LEU A 258 -16.35 -6.65 18.56
N ASP A 259 -16.71 -5.40 18.89
CA ASP A 259 -18.02 -4.82 18.55
C ASP A 259 -18.22 -4.79 17.03
N SER A 260 -17.23 -4.28 16.29
CA SER A 260 -17.24 -4.24 14.82
C SER A 260 -17.32 -5.64 14.18
N LEU A 261 -16.62 -6.62 14.75
CA LEU A 261 -16.62 -8.01 14.29
C LEU A 261 -17.77 -8.85 14.87
N SER A 262 -18.70 -8.22 15.58
CA SER A 262 -19.97 -8.83 16.03
C SER A 262 -21.19 -8.23 15.32
N ASP A 263 -21.02 -7.09 14.63
CA ASP A 263 -22.07 -6.40 13.89
C ASP A 263 -22.01 -6.77 12.40
N TRP A 264 -22.89 -7.65 11.95
CA TRP A 264 -22.91 -8.19 10.59
C TRP A 264 -24.22 -7.83 9.90
N GLU A 265 -24.18 -7.45 8.61
CA GLU A 265 -25.41 -7.15 7.86
C GLU A 265 -26.35 -8.36 7.75
N ALA A 266 -25.77 -9.55 7.69
CA ALA A 266 -26.49 -10.82 7.78
C ALA A 266 -26.31 -11.42 9.17
N ASP A 267 -27.36 -12.07 9.69
CA ASP A 267 -27.45 -12.70 11.02
C ASP A 267 -26.56 -13.97 11.13
N TYR A 268 -25.27 -13.85 10.78
CA TYR A 268 -24.30 -14.92 10.92
C TYR A 268 -24.02 -15.15 12.41
N PRO A 269 -24.01 -16.42 12.87
CA PRO A 269 -23.61 -16.75 14.24
C PRO A 269 -22.08 -16.69 14.37
N LEU A 270 -21.53 -15.49 14.19
CA LEU A 270 -20.11 -15.21 14.03
C LEU A 270 -19.70 -14.09 14.99
N SER A 271 -18.63 -14.31 15.73
CA SER A 271 -17.94 -13.28 16.53
C SER A 271 -16.43 -13.44 16.35
N ALA A 272 -15.63 -12.73 17.14
CA ALA A 272 -14.19 -12.92 17.15
C ALA A 272 -13.67 -13.10 18.59
N SER A 273 -12.57 -13.84 18.74
CA SER A 273 -11.79 -13.85 19.97
C SER A 273 -10.44 -13.21 19.71
N ILE A 274 -9.90 -12.51 20.71
CA ILE A 274 -8.62 -11.80 20.59
C ILE A 274 -7.67 -12.26 21.71
N GLY A 275 -6.41 -12.51 21.36
CA GLY A 275 -5.29 -12.63 22.29
C GLY A 275 -4.33 -11.45 22.12
N ILE A 276 -3.90 -10.84 23.22
CA ILE A 276 -3.07 -9.63 23.19
C ILE A 276 -1.72 -9.93 23.85
N ALA A 277 -0.63 -9.64 23.14
CA ALA A 277 0.72 -9.66 23.71
C ALA A 277 1.42 -8.32 23.43
N GLN A 278 2.11 -7.79 24.44
CA GLN A 278 2.87 -6.54 24.34
C GLN A 278 4.37 -6.84 24.30
N TYR A 279 5.12 -5.99 23.61
CA TYR A 279 6.59 -6.04 23.60
C TYR A 279 7.17 -4.66 23.88
N ALA A 280 8.27 -4.63 24.63
CA ALA A 280 8.86 -3.39 25.12
C ALA A 280 9.80 -2.76 24.09
N ALA A 281 9.82 -1.43 24.05
CA ALA A 281 10.77 -0.69 23.25
C ALA A 281 12.21 -0.98 23.72
N GLY A 282 13.12 -1.18 22.76
CA GLY A 282 14.53 -1.51 23.03
C GLY A 282 14.80 -2.91 23.59
N GLY A 283 13.76 -3.72 23.85
CA GLY A 283 13.91 -5.14 24.19
C GLY A 283 14.17 -5.98 22.95
N ASP A 284 14.96 -7.04 23.08
CA ASP A 284 15.02 -8.08 22.05
C ASP A 284 13.72 -8.89 22.14
N CYS A 285 12.90 -8.82 21.09
CA CYS A 285 11.65 -9.56 20.97
C CYS A 285 11.72 -10.44 19.73
N ASP A 286 11.53 -11.76 19.88
CA ASP A 286 11.38 -12.68 18.76
C ASP A 286 9.91 -12.71 18.32
N LEU A 287 9.65 -12.49 17.03
CA LEU A 287 8.31 -12.53 16.46
C LEU A 287 7.61 -13.84 16.79
N LYS A 288 8.34 -14.97 16.74
CA LYS A 288 7.74 -16.28 16.99
C LYS A 288 7.26 -16.40 18.44
N GLU A 289 8.05 -15.92 19.39
CA GLU A 289 7.68 -15.90 20.80
C GLU A 289 6.47 -14.97 21.03
N LEU A 290 6.48 -13.77 20.46
CA LEU A 290 5.38 -12.81 20.58
C LEU A 290 4.06 -13.36 20.05
N LEU A 291 4.09 -14.02 18.87
CA LEU A 291 2.91 -14.67 18.30
C LEU A 291 2.44 -15.85 19.16
N GLN A 292 3.36 -16.61 19.75
CA GLN A 292 3.02 -17.71 20.65
C GLN A 292 2.37 -17.21 21.95
N GLN A 293 2.82 -16.09 22.49
CA GLN A 293 2.22 -15.44 23.66
C GLN A 293 0.79 -14.97 23.34
N ALA A 294 0.61 -14.27 22.21
CA ALA A 294 -0.71 -13.81 21.77
C ALA A 294 -1.67 -14.98 21.47
N ASP A 295 -1.20 -16.06 20.85
CA ASP A 295 -2.00 -17.27 20.61
C ASP A 295 -2.42 -17.97 21.92
N GLN A 296 -1.54 -18.04 22.92
CA GLN A 296 -1.91 -18.56 24.24
C GLN A 296 -3.02 -17.73 24.90
N ALA A 297 -2.94 -16.40 24.81
CA ALA A 297 -3.98 -15.51 25.30
C ALA A 297 -5.30 -15.68 24.52
N LEU A 298 -5.22 -15.82 23.20
CA LEU A 298 -6.39 -16.10 22.34
C LEU A 298 -7.08 -17.40 22.74
N TYR A 299 -6.31 -18.46 23.02
CA TYR A 299 -6.84 -19.72 23.50
C TYR A 299 -7.60 -19.57 24.82
N GLN A 300 -7.12 -18.72 25.75
CA GLN A 300 -7.87 -18.40 26.97
C GLN A 300 -9.17 -17.67 26.68
N SER A 301 -9.19 -16.71 25.75
CA SER A 301 -10.41 -16.03 25.30
C SER A 301 -11.46 -17.01 24.77
N LYS A 302 -11.04 -17.98 23.94
CA LYS A 302 -11.94 -19.02 23.42
C LYS A 302 -12.47 -19.92 24.54
N LYS A 303 -11.63 -20.30 25.51
CA LYS A 303 -12.03 -21.13 26.66
C LYS A 303 -12.99 -20.43 27.61
N ALA A 304 -12.82 -19.13 27.80
CA ALA A 304 -13.64 -18.32 28.70
C ALA A 304 -15.00 -17.92 28.10
N GLY A 305 -15.39 -18.49 26.95
CA GLY A 305 -16.71 -18.32 26.37
C GLY A 305 -16.75 -17.51 25.08
N LYS A 306 -15.60 -17.29 24.42
CA LYS A 306 -15.52 -16.60 23.11
C LYS A 306 -15.95 -15.13 23.19
N ASN A 307 -15.96 -14.44 22.05
CA ASN A 307 -16.35 -13.02 21.90
C ASN A 307 -15.73 -12.09 22.95
N ARG A 308 -14.41 -12.18 23.13
CA ARG A 308 -13.65 -11.45 24.15
C ARG A 308 -12.18 -11.37 23.79
N TYR A 309 -11.47 -10.52 24.52
CA TYR A 309 -10.02 -10.46 24.50
C TYR A 309 -9.41 -10.92 25.83
N THR A 310 -8.15 -11.35 25.78
CA THR A 310 -7.33 -11.70 26.95
C THR A 310 -5.91 -11.21 26.70
N PHE A 311 -5.25 -10.67 27.72
CA PHE A 311 -3.81 -10.35 27.68
C PHE A 311 -2.99 -11.58 28.10
N TYR A 312 -1.80 -11.73 27.50
CA TYR A 312 -0.79 -12.71 27.94
C TYR A 312 -0.18 -12.33 29.30
#